data_AF-A0A8H4MK60-F1
#
_entry.id   AF-A0A8H4MK60-F1
#
_cell.length_a   1.000
_cell.length_b   1.000
_cell.length_c   1.000
_cell.angle_alpha   90.00
_cell.angle_beta   90.00
_cell.angle_gamma   90.00
#
_symmetry.space_group_name_H-M   'P 1'
#
loop_
_entity.id
_entity.type
_entity.pdbx_description
1 polymer ?
#
loop_
_entity_poly.entity_id
_entity_poly.type
_entity_poly.pdbx_seq_one_letter_code
_entity_poly.pdbx_strand_id
1 'polypeptide(L)'
;MPENKQNKFSGEKQFYCTHPDYRRQGAGSMLIQWGCDRSGEEGLPAYVDAHQAAAPLYRKFRFRERTDVEVDLQGALPMVRESQLKN
;
A
#
# COMPACT_ATOMS: atom_id res chain seq x y z
N MET A 1 -20.88 1.74 -22.89
CA MET A 1 -19.64 2.07 -22.18
C MET A 1 -19.66 1.29 -20.88
N PRO A 2 -18.86 0.23 -20.68
CA PRO A 2 -18.86 -0.44 -19.39
C PRO A 2 -18.28 0.51 -18.34
N GLU A 3 -18.99 0.58 -17.23
CA GLU A 3 -18.71 1.37 -16.04
C GLU A 3 -17.26 1.14 -15.58
N ASN A 4 -16.46 2.21 -15.61
CA ASN A 4 -15.07 2.16 -15.15
C ASN A 4 -15.12 1.86 -13.65
N LYS A 5 -14.58 0.73 -13.21
CA LYS A 5 -14.54 0.33 -11.80
C LYS A 5 -13.62 1.29 -11.04
N GLN A 6 -14.15 2.47 -10.75
CA GLN A 6 -13.46 3.54 -10.04
C GLN A 6 -12.87 2.93 -8.77
N ASN A 7 -11.56 3.10 -8.63
CA ASN A 7 -10.80 2.73 -7.44
C ASN A 7 -11.57 3.20 -6.20
N LYS A 8 -12.03 2.28 -5.34
CA LYS A 8 -12.81 2.58 -4.12
C LYS A 8 -12.00 3.34 -3.05
N PHE A 9 -10.77 3.74 -3.37
CA PHE A 9 -9.89 4.53 -2.52
C PHE A 9 -9.91 5.98 -3.03
N SER A 10 -10.69 6.85 -2.38
CA SER A 10 -10.87 8.25 -2.77
C SER A 10 -9.89 9.22 -2.07
N GLY A 11 -8.63 8.80 -1.83
CA GLY A 11 -7.63 9.59 -1.10
C GLY A 11 -6.55 10.18 -2.01
N GLU A 12 -5.89 11.24 -1.53
CA GLU A 12 -4.68 11.77 -2.17
C GLU A 12 -3.54 10.74 -2.08
N LYS A 13 -2.85 10.49 -3.21
CA LYS A 13 -1.73 9.55 -3.26
C LYS A 13 -0.48 10.21 -2.68
N GLN A 14 0.07 9.61 -1.65
CA GLN A 14 1.33 10.04 -1.04
C GLN A 14 2.48 9.10 -1.43
N PHE A 15 3.67 9.66 -1.62
CA PHE A 15 4.87 8.92 -1.96
C PHE A 15 5.88 9.00 -0.83
N TYR A 16 6.41 7.83 -0.45
CA TYR A 16 7.44 7.71 0.57
C TYR A 16 8.68 7.07 -0.05
N CYS A 17 9.85 7.64 0.22
CA CYS A 17 11.12 7.15 -0.31
C CYS A 17 12.20 7.12 0.77
N THR A 18 13.19 6.25 0.55
CA THR A 18 14.42 6.22 1.35
C THR A 18 15.58 6.54 0.41
N HIS A 19 16.47 7.42 0.87
CA HIS A 19 17.67 7.77 0.11
C HIS A 19 18.53 6.50 -0.14
N PRO A 20 19.10 6.30 -1.34
CA PRO A 20 19.81 5.06 -1.70
C PRO A 20 20.83 4.58 -0.68
N ASP A 21 21.64 5.50 -0.14
CA ASP A 21 22.70 5.21 0.84
C ASP A 21 22.18 4.67 2.18
N TYR A 22 20.88 4.85 2.46
CA TYR A 22 20.23 4.44 3.71
C TYR A 22 19.25 3.27 3.51
N ARG A 23 19.28 2.63 2.33
CA ARG A 23 18.44 1.44 2.07
C ARG A 23 18.88 0.26 2.92
N ARG A 24 17.96 -0.68 3.12
CA ARG A 24 18.18 -1.94 3.87
C ARG A 24 18.51 -1.76 5.37
N GLN A 25 18.26 -0.58 5.92
CA GLN A 25 18.43 -0.27 7.34
C GLN A 25 17.09 -0.20 8.12
N GLY A 26 15.98 -0.60 7.49
CA GLY A 26 14.67 -0.68 8.15
C GLY A 26 13.78 0.56 8.04
N ALA A 27 14.27 1.70 7.54
CA ALA A 27 13.46 2.92 7.41
C ALA A 27 12.14 2.71 6.65
N GLY A 28 12.16 1.96 5.54
CA GLY A 28 10.93 1.62 4.81
C GLY A 28 9.94 0.77 5.62
N SER A 29 10.45 -0.19 6.41
CA SER A 29 9.62 -0.98 7.32
C SER A 29 8.98 -0.12 8.41
N MET A 30 9.71 0.84 8.96
CA MET A 30 9.21 1.75 9.99
C MET A 30 8.08 2.64 9.44
N LEU A 31 8.23 3.17 8.23
CA LEU A 31 7.19 3.99 7.58
C LEU A 31 5.92 3.18 7.32
N ILE A 32 6.05 1.94 6.82
CA ILE A 32 4.89 1.07 6.58
C ILE A 32 4.19 0.71 7.89
N GLN A 33 4.96 0.39 8.95
CA GLN A 33 4.41 0.09 10.27
C GLN A 33 3.60 1.28 10.80
N TRP A 34 4.19 2.48 10.81
CA TRP A 34 3.50 3.71 11.25
C TRP A 34 2.18 3.94 10.49
N GLY A 35 2.20 3.84 9.16
CA GLY A 35 0.99 4.04 8.35
C GLY A 35 -0.08 2.99 8.62
N CYS A 36 0.32 1.73 8.85
CA CYS A 36 -0.60 0.65 9.21
C CYS A 36 -1.18 0.79 10.61
N ASP A 37 -0.42 1.30 11.57
CA ASP A 37 -0.89 1.54 12.93
C ASP A 37 -1.92 2.67 12.91
N ARG A 38 -1.61 3.77 12.22
CA ARG A 38 -2.52 4.89 11.98
C ARG A 38 -3.83 4.43 11.31
N SER A 39 -3.74 3.63 10.24
CA SER A 39 -4.93 3.11 9.56
C SER A 39 -5.75 2.19 10.45
N GLY A 40 -5.09 1.40 11.30
CA GLY A 40 -5.74 0.54 12.29
C GLY A 40 -6.51 1.32 13.35
N GLU A 41 -5.95 2.42 13.85
CA GLU A 41 -6.63 3.32 14.80
C GLU A 41 -7.90 3.95 14.20
N GLU A 42 -7.87 4.28 12.90
CA GLU A 42 -9.00 4.89 12.20
C GLU A 42 -9.98 3.86 11.61
N GLY A 43 -9.68 2.58 11.73
CA GLY A 43 -10.51 1.51 11.17
C GLY A 43 -10.52 1.51 9.63
N LEU A 44 -9.52 2.12 8.98
CA LEU A 44 -9.45 2.25 7.52
C LEU A 44 -8.52 1.19 6.90
N PRO A 45 -8.87 0.68 5.70
CA PRO A 45 -7.94 -0.13 4.90
C PRO A 45 -6.77 0.73 4.40
N ALA A 46 -5.61 0.10 4.19
CA ALA A 46 -4.45 0.74 3.58
C ALA A 46 -4.21 0.19 2.17
N TYR A 47 -3.87 1.05 1.22
CA TYR A 47 -3.65 0.71 -0.19
C TYR A 47 -2.34 1.28 -0.70
N VAL A 48 -1.63 0.53 -1.54
CA VAL A 48 -0.40 0.97 -2.21
C VAL A 48 -0.33 0.46 -3.64
N ASP A 49 0.19 1.28 -4.55
CA ASP A 49 0.69 0.84 -5.85
C ASP A 49 2.18 0.52 -5.70
N ALA A 50 2.49 -0.72 -5.32
CA ALA A 50 3.84 -1.13 -4.98
C ALA A 50 4.68 -1.39 -6.23
N HIS A 51 5.91 -0.88 -6.29
CA HIS A 51 6.87 -1.38 -7.27
C HIS A 51 7.08 -2.89 -7.07
N GLN A 52 7.16 -3.69 -8.14
CA GLN A 52 7.25 -5.16 -8.05
C GLN A 52 8.37 -5.65 -7.10
N ALA A 53 9.54 -5.01 -7.16
CA ALA A 53 10.67 -5.31 -6.27
C ALA A 53 10.41 -5.00 -4.78
N ALA A 54 9.46 -4.12 -4.46
CA ALA A 54 9.08 -3.75 -3.09
C ALA A 54 7.92 -4.60 -2.54
N ALA A 55 7.17 -5.31 -3.38
CA ALA A 55 6.05 -6.15 -2.96
C ALA A 55 6.37 -7.13 -1.80
N PRO A 56 7.54 -7.82 -1.76
CA PRO A 56 7.88 -8.69 -0.64
C PRO A 56 7.93 -7.98 0.71
N LEU A 57 8.29 -6.69 0.74
CA LEU A 57 8.25 -5.90 1.97
C LEU A 57 6.81 -5.67 2.43
N TYR A 58 5.94 -5.21 1.54
CA TYR A 58 4.52 -4.97 1.87
C TYR A 58 3.80 -6.25 2.32
N ARG A 59 4.10 -7.40 1.72
CA ARG A 59 3.53 -8.70 2.16
C ARG A 59 3.83 -9.03 3.63
N LYS A 60 4.99 -8.63 4.16
CA LYS A 60 5.33 -8.79 5.60
C LYS A 60 4.37 -8.01 6.52
N PHE A 61 3.81 -6.92 6.01
CA PHE A 61 2.81 -6.09 6.70
C PHE A 61 1.37 -6.47 6.34
N ARG A 62 1.15 -7.69 5.84
CA ARG A 62 -0.16 -8.27 5.50
C ARG A 62 -0.88 -7.62 4.32
N PHE A 63 -0.17 -6.85 3.49
CA PHE A 63 -0.70 -6.44 2.20
C PHE A 63 -0.83 -7.64 1.26
N ARG A 64 -1.89 -7.67 0.47
CA ARG A 64 -2.18 -8.67 -0.56
C ARG A 64 -2.41 -7.98 -1.90
N GLU A 65 -1.97 -8.62 -2.97
CA GLU A 65 -2.19 -8.12 -4.34
C GLU A 65 -3.68 -8.07 -4.67
N ARG A 66 -4.07 -7.06 -5.45
CA ARG A 66 -5.41 -6.89 -6.01
C ARG A 66 -5.35 -7.15 -7.51
N THR A 67 -6.13 -8.08 -8.02
CA THR A 67 -6.18 -8.38 -9.47
C THR A 67 -7.37 -7.72 -10.16
N ASP A 68 -8.22 -7.05 -9.39
CA ASP A 68 -9.47 -6.42 -9.82
C ASP A 68 -9.34 -4.91 -10.06
N VAL A 69 -8.13 -4.36 -9.90
CA VAL A 69 -7.82 -2.93 -10.05
C VAL A 69 -6.80 -2.76 -11.16
N GLU A 70 -7.14 -1.94 -12.15
CA GLU A 70 -6.17 -1.45 -13.13
C GLU A 70 -5.40 -0.27 -12.53
N VAL A 71 -4.08 -0.25 -12.77
CA VAL A 71 -3.18 0.79 -12.27
C VAL A 71 -2.52 1.47 -13.46
N ASP A 72 -2.69 2.78 -13.56
CA ASP A 72 -2.12 3.59 -14.64
C ASP A 72 -0.58 3.74 -14.55
N LEU A 73 0.02 3.27 -13.46
CA LEU A 73 1.45 3.30 -13.21
C LEU A 73 2.11 1.99 -13.66
N GLN A 74 2.82 2.04 -14.79
CA GLN A 74 3.52 0.89 -15.36
C GLN A 74 4.45 0.22 -14.34
N GLY A 75 4.33 -1.09 -14.18
CA GLY A 75 5.17 -1.90 -13.28
C GLY A 75 4.80 -1.80 -11.80
N ALA A 76 3.72 -1.09 -11.46
CA ALA A 76 3.14 -1.14 -10.13
C ALA A 76 2.24 -2.37 -9.96
N LEU A 77 2.26 -2.91 -8.75
CA LEU A 77 1.37 -3.95 -8.27
C LEU A 77 0.44 -3.33 -7.24
N PRO A 78 -0.87 -3.23 -7.52
CA PRO A 78 -1.83 -2.76 -6.54
C PRO A 78 -1.91 -3.76 -5.38
N MET A 79 -1.76 -3.27 -4.15
CA MET A 79 -1.84 -4.09 -2.95
C MET A 79 -2.69 -3.42 -1.88
N VAL A 80 -3.50 -4.21 -1.18
CA VAL A 80 -4.36 -3.75 -0.08
C VAL A 80 -4.06 -4.50 1.20
N ARG A 81 -4.16 -3.80 2.32
CA ARG A 81 -4.30 -4.36 3.65
C ARG A 81 -5.66 -3.96 4.20
N GLU A 82 -6.52 -4.94 4.44
CA GLU A 82 -7.84 -4.69 5.02
C GLU A 82 -7.72 -4.18 6.46
N SER A 83 -8.65 -3.30 6.85
CA SER A 83 -8.79 -2.86 8.23
C SER A 83 -9.06 -4.06 9.14
N GLN A 84 -8.38 -4.10 10.28
CA GLN A 84 -8.68 -5.05 11.34
C GLN A 84 -9.37 -4.22 12.43
N LEU A 85 -10.68 -4.04 12.33
CA LEU A 85 -11.43 -3.48 13.45
C LEU A 85 -11.22 -4.40 14.65
N LYS A 86 -10.67 -3.86 15.73
CA LYS A 86 -10.69 -4.54 17.02
C LYS A 86 -12.12 -4.38 17.55
N ASN A 87 -12.89 -5.45 17.48
CA ASN A 87 -14.17 -5.57 18.21
C ASN A 87 -13.93 -5.38 19.71
#